data_AF-A0A7X1B605-F1
#
_entry.id   AF-A0A7X1B605-F1
#
_cell.length_a   1.000
_cell.length_b   1.000
_cell.length_c   1.000
_cell.angle_alpha   90.00
_cell.angle_beta   90.00
_cell.angle_gamma   90.00
#
_symmetry.space_group_name_H-M   'P 1'
#
loop_
_entity.id
_entity.type
_entity.pdbx_description
1 polymer ?
#
loop_
_entity_poly.entity_id
_entity_poly.type
_entity_poly.pdbx_seq_one_letter_code
_entity_poly.pdbx_strand_id
1 'polypeptide(L)'
;MKDPYNPTEDEIREWAFTDISVEPRQDWDLMLSHLNRTRLYLELASNDQCPTSEYFLSLLYLIVGDAVRTDFQTKKKSEIEDLLEVAETEFPKYFIHLWVTRSRELLLNPESFEYDEWCAGDLARNYGREA
;
A
#
# COMPACT_ATOMS: atom_id res chain seq x y z
N MET A 1 -13.94 -14.33 -5.38
CA MET A 1 -14.26 -13.70 -4.07
C MET A 1 -15.65 -14.04 -3.57
N LYS A 2 -15.75 -14.54 -2.33
CA LYS A 2 -16.98 -14.95 -1.64
C LYS A 2 -17.44 -13.91 -0.61
N ASP A 3 -16.53 -13.25 0.09
CA ASP A 3 -16.84 -12.17 1.05
C ASP A 3 -15.96 -10.92 0.79
N PRO A 4 -16.51 -9.86 0.17
CA PRO A 4 -15.78 -8.61 -0.08
C PRO A 4 -15.68 -7.68 1.15
N TYR A 5 -16.26 -8.03 2.30
CA TYR A 5 -16.11 -7.25 3.53
C TYR A 5 -15.01 -7.80 4.45
N ASN A 6 -14.69 -9.09 4.30
CA ASN A 6 -13.60 -9.74 5.03
C ASN A 6 -12.96 -10.84 4.15
N PRO A 7 -12.33 -10.46 3.02
CA PRO A 7 -11.74 -11.44 2.11
C PRO A 7 -10.63 -12.21 2.82
N THR A 8 -10.41 -13.47 2.46
CA THR A 8 -9.21 -14.26 2.82
C THR A 8 -8.01 -13.86 1.97
N GLU A 9 -6.80 -14.26 2.36
CA GLU A 9 -5.61 -13.91 1.57
C GLU A 9 -5.69 -14.51 0.17
N ASP A 10 -6.23 -15.72 0.06
CA ASP A 10 -6.43 -16.41 -1.20
C ASP A 10 -7.44 -15.68 -2.09
N GLU A 11 -8.47 -15.07 -1.52
CA GLU A 11 -9.43 -14.25 -2.29
C GLU A 11 -8.82 -12.94 -2.76
N ILE A 12 -7.95 -12.33 -1.96
CA ILE A 12 -7.19 -11.14 -2.38
C ILE A 12 -6.22 -11.53 -3.50
N ARG A 13 -5.49 -12.64 -3.36
CA ARG A 13 -4.62 -13.17 -4.41
C ARG A 13 -5.41 -13.47 -5.67
N GLU A 14 -6.52 -14.20 -5.58
CA GLU A 14 -7.38 -14.49 -6.72
C GLU A 14 -7.76 -13.21 -7.45
N TRP A 15 -8.30 -12.21 -6.74
CA TRP A 15 -8.68 -10.92 -7.30
C TRP A 15 -7.50 -10.17 -7.93
N ALA A 16 -6.33 -10.18 -7.29
CA ALA A 16 -5.14 -9.49 -7.76
C ALA A 16 -4.66 -9.93 -9.17
N PHE A 17 -5.06 -11.13 -9.61
CA PHE A 17 -4.77 -11.67 -10.93
C PHE A 17 -6.00 -11.74 -11.86
N THR A 18 -7.12 -11.12 -11.48
CA THR A 18 -8.29 -10.95 -12.37
C THR A 18 -8.17 -9.71 -13.26
N ASP A 19 -9.06 -9.60 -14.26
CA ASP A 19 -9.08 -8.49 -15.22
C ASP A 19 -9.34 -7.14 -14.51
N ILE A 20 -8.48 -6.16 -14.77
CA ILE A 20 -8.02 -5.04 -13.92
C ILE A 20 -9.10 -4.02 -13.48
N SER A 21 -10.33 -4.08 -13.98
CA SER A 21 -11.16 -2.86 -14.00
C SER A 21 -12.22 -2.74 -12.91
N VAL A 22 -12.41 -3.75 -12.05
CA VAL A 22 -13.52 -3.73 -11.09
C VAL A 22 -13.04 -4.12 -9.70
N GLU A 23 -12.95 -3.11 -8.83
CA GLU A 23 -12.88 -3.34 -7.39
C GLU A 23 -14.09 -4.17 -6.95
N PRO A 24 -13.92 -5.15 -6.05
CA PRO A 24 -15.02 -5.99 -5.60
C PRO A 24 -16.16 -5.20 -4.95
N ARG A 25 -15.88 -3.98 -4.48
CA ARG A 25 -16.82 -3.04 -3.87
C ARG A 25 -16.26 -1.62 -3.85
N GLN A 26 -17.11 -0.65 -3.56
CA GLN A 26 -16.68 0.69 -3.19
C GLN A 26 -15.80 0.67 -1.93
N ASP A 27 -14.80 1.56 -1.91
CA ASP A 27 -13.85 1.75 -0.81
C ASP A 27 -13.06 0.46 -0.52
N TRP A 28 -12.70 -0.27 -1.58
CA TRP A 28 -11.98 -1.54 -1.46
C TRP A 28 -10.60 -1.35 -0.83
N ASP A 29 -9.87 -0.32 -1.25
CA ASP A 29 -8.60 0.13 -0.69
C ASP A 29 -8.70 0.45 0.80
N LEU A 30 -9.72 1.22 1.22
CA LEU A 30 -9.97 1.54 2.62
C LEU A 30 -10.31 0.29 3.44
N MET A 31 -11.07 -0.66 2.89
CA MET A 31 -11.32 -1.92 3.58
C MET A 31 -10.03 -2.73 3.73
N LEU A 32 -9.22 -2.84 2.67
CA LEU A 32 -7.94 -3.55 2.71
C LEU A 32 -6.94 -2.90 3.67
N SER A 33 -6.90 -1.57 3.78
CA SER A 33 -5.97 -0.86 4.67
C SER A 33 -6.21 -1.19 6.15
N HIS A 34 -7.44 -1.56 6.51
CA HIS A 34 -7.80 -2.02 7.85
C HIS A 34 -7.50 -3.51 8.09
N LEU A 35 -7.20 -4.29 7.06
CA LEU A 35 -6.74 -5.67 7.23
C LEU A 35 -5.25 -5.69 7.58
N ASN A 36 -4.88 -6.47 8.60
CA ASN A 36 -3.49 -6.68 8.98
C ASN A 36 -2.80 -7.69 8.03
N ARG A 37 -2.65 -7.33 6.75
CA ARG A 37 -2.11 -8.18 5.68
C ARG A 37 -1.06 -7.48 4.82
N THR A 38 -0.32 -6.56 5.45
CA THR A 38 0.67 -5.70 4.78
C THR A 38 1.77 -6.49 4.07
N ARG A 39 2.16 -7.67 4.58
CA ARG A 39 3.09 -8.58 3.90
C ARG A 39 2.56 -9.06 2.54
N LEU A 40 1.28 -9.47 2.48
CA LEU A 40 0.64 -9.85 1.22
C LEU A 40 0.62 -8.67 0.24
N TYR A 41 0.40 -7.45 0.72
CA TYR A 41 0.40 -6.27 -0.13
C TYR A 41 1.78 -5.98 -0.72
N LEU A 42 2.85 -6.15 0.06
CA LEU A 42 4.22 -6.07 -0.45
C LEU A 42 4.51 -7.15 -1.50
N GLU A 43 4.07 -8.40 -1.26
CA GLU A 43 4.21 -9.50 -2.22
C GLU A 43 3.52 -9.19 -3.55
N LEU A 44 2.29 -8.67 -3.52
CA LEU A 44 1.51 -8.38 -4.71
C LEU A 44 2.00 -7.12 -5.44
N ALA A 45 2.42 -6.08 -4.70
CA ALA A 45 3.03 -4.88 -5.29
C ALA A 45 4.37 -5.19 -5.97
N SER A 46 5.14 -6.13 -5.42
CA SER A 46 6.47 -6.50 -5.95
C SER A 46 6.44 -7.54 -7.08
N ASN A 47 5.27 -8.07 -7.42
CA ASN A 47 5.14 -9.16 -8.39
C ASN A 47 4.91 -8.61 -9.81
N ASP A 48 5.89 -8.81 -10.70
CA ASP A 48 5.85 -8.34 -12.09
C ASP A 48 4.74 -9.00 -12.94
N GLN A 49 4.18 -10.13 -12.48
CA GLN A 49 3.06 -10.80 -13.14
C GLN A 49 1.71 -10.39 -12.56
N CYS A 50 1.70 -9.60 -11.47
CA CYS A 50 0.48 -9.13 -10.84
C CYS A 50 -0.07 -7.93 -11.61
N PRO A 51 -1.21 -8.07 -12.31
CA PRO A 51 -1.79 -7.00 -13.10
C PRO A 51 -2.24 -5.81 -12.23
N THR A 52 -2.54 -6.04 -10.95
CA THR A 52 -2.91 -5.01 -9.98
C THR A 52 -1.74 -4.60 -9.06
N SER A 53 -0.48 -4.82 -9.45
CA SER A 53 0.69 -4.47 -8.62
C SER A 53 0.72 -2.99 -8.23
N GLU A 54 0.41 -2.08 -9.16
CA GLU A 54 0.33 -0.62 -8.89
C GLU A 54 -0.78 -0.26 -7.89
N TYR A 55 -1.90 -1.01 -7.90
CA TYR A 55 -2.96 -0.85 -6.92
C TYR A 55 -2.45 -1.16 -5.51
N PHE A 56 -1.72 -2.26 -5.33
CA PHE A 56 -1.16 -2.62 -4.03
C PHE A 56 -0.07 -1.66 -3.58
N LEU A 57 0.71 -1.09 -4.51
CA LEU A 57 1.63 -0.01 -4.18
C LEU A 57 0.87 1.24 -3.69
N SER A 58 -0.21 1.62 -4.37
CA SER A 58 -1.09 2.74 -3.96
C SER A 58 -1.69 2.48 -2.57
N LEU A 59 -2.13 1.25 -2.30
CA LEU A 59 -2.64 0.83 -0.99
C LEU A 59 -1.57 0.95 0.11
N LEU A 60 -0.30 0.64 -0.18
CA LEU A 60 0.80 0.81 0.77
C LEU A 60 1.06 2.29 1.09
N TYR A 61 0.99 3.19 0.09
CA TYR A 61 1.02 4.64 0.33
C TYR A 61 -0.17 5.09 1.19
N LEU A 62 -1.38 4.63 0.86
CA LEU A 62 -2.60 4.94 1.62
C LEU A 62 -2.45 4.53 3.09
N ILE A 63 -1.96 3.33 3.38
CA ILE A 63 -1.77 2.84 4.76
C ILE A 63 -0.84 3.77 5.57
N VAL A 64 0.28 4.20 4.99
CA VAL A 64 1.24 5.09 5.67
C VAL A 64 0.67 6.50 5.81
N GLY A 65 0.14 7.06 4.73
CA GLY A 65 -0.45 8.40 4.73
C GLY A 65 -1.63 8.52 5.68
N ASP A 66 -2.49 7.50 5.72
CA ASP A 66 -3.64 7.42 6.62
C ASP A 66 -3.22 7.32 8.10
N ALA A 67 -2.18 6.53 8.40
CA ALA A 67 -1.63 6.47 9.74
C ALA A 67 -1.07 7.84 10.17
N VAL A 68 -0.29 8.51 9.31
CA VAL A 68 0.32 9.81 9.65
C VAL A 68 -0.72 10.91 9.80
N ARG A 69 -1.63 11.07 8.83
CA ARG A 69 -2.63 12.14 8.85
C ARG A 69 -3.59 12.04 10.05
N THR A 70 -3.74 10.84 10.60
CA THR A 70 -4.61 10.57 11.75
C THR A 70 -3.85 10.56 13.07
N ASP A 71 -2.56 10.96 13.12
CA ASP A 71 -1.72 10.84 14.31
C ASP A 71 -1.71 9.41 14.89
N PHE A 72 -1.50 8.45 13.98
CA PHE A 72 -1.36 7.02 14.24
C PHE A 72 -2.57 6.36 14.92
N GLN A 73 -3.78 6.92 14.73
CA GLN A 73 -5.02 6.33 15.26
C GLN A 73 -5.51 5.14 14.45
N THR A 74 -5.23 5.08 13.15
CA THR A 74 -5.63 3.96 12.27
C THR A 74 -4.61 2.83 12.27
N LYS A 75 -3.32 3.17 12.41
CA LYS A 75 -2.23 2.20 12.56
C LYS A 75 -1.12 2.77 13.44
N LYS A 76 -0.59 1.94 14.34
CA LYS A 76 0.45 2.40 15.29
C LYS A 76 1.74 2.69 14.54
N LYS A 77 2.47 3.72 14.97
CA LYS A 77 3.79 4.07 14.39
C LYS A 77 4.75 2.89 14.34
N SER A 78 4.81 2.08 15.40
CA SER A 78 5.67 0.88 15.44
C SER A 78 5.30 -0.17 14.37
N GLU A 79 4.01 -0.35 14.08
CA GLU A 79 3.58 -1.29 13.04
C GLU A 79 3.95 -0.80 11.63
N ILE A 80 3.98 0.52 11.43
CA ILE A 80 4.48 1.12 10.19
C ILE A 80 5.99 0.94 10.11
N GLU A 81 6.73 1.20 11.18
CA GLU A 81 8.19 1.01 11.22
C GLU A 81 8.59 -0.45 10.92
N ASP A 82 7.92 -1.43 11.55
CA ASP A 82 8.11 -2.86 11.29
C ASP A 82 7.84 -3.22 9.81
N LEU A 83 6.76 -2.66 9.24
CA LEU A 83 6.41 -2.86 7.84
C LEU A 83 7.51 -2.32 6.91
N LEU A 84 8.03 -1.12 7.19
CA LEU A 84 9.08 -0.49 6.39
C LEU A 84 10.39 -1.28 6.47
N GLU A 85 10.72 -1.84 7.63
CA GLU A 85 11.89 -2.71 7.80
C GLU A 85 11.75 -4.00 6.98
N VAL A 86 10.60 -4.68 7.04
CA VAL A 86 10.33 -5.87 6.22
C VAL A 86 10.43 -5.55 4.73
N ALA A 87 9.85 -4.42 4.30
CA ALA A 87 9.90 -3.99 2.91
C ALA A 87 11.34 -3.76 2.42
N GLU A 88 12.16 -3.05 3.20
CA GLU A 88 13.55 -2.75 2.84
C GLU A 88 14.44 -4.00 2.80
N THR A 89 14.18 -4.98 3.66
CA THR A 89 15.03 -6.16 3.82
C THR A 89 14.65 -7.30 2.87
N GLU A 90 13.35 -7.49 2.60
CA GLU A 90 12.86 -8.67 1.87
C GLU A 90 12.45 -8.38 0.42
N PHE A 91 12.21 -7.12 0.03
CA PHE A 91 11.63 -6.76 -1.27
C PHE A 91 12.55 -5.83 -2.09
N PRO A 92 13.38 -6.38 -3.01
CA PRO A 92 14.46 -5.63 -3.68
C PRO A 92 13.99 -4.70 -4.81
N LYS A 93 12.67 -4.50 -4.97
CA LYS A 93 12.12 -3.73 -6.09
C LYS A 93 12.33 -2.23 -5.83
N TYR A 94 12.85 -1.52 -6.83
CA TYR A 94 13.17 -0.09 -6.73
C TYR A 94 11.99 0.76 -6.20
N PHE A 95 10.79 0.57 -6.74
CA PHE A 95 9.61 1.33 -6.31
C PHE A 95 9.19 1.03 -4.87
N ILE A 96 9.50 -0.16 -4.33
CA ILE A 96 9.30 -0.49 -2.91
C ILE A 96 10.29 0.28 -2.06
N HIS A 97 11.58 0.30 -2.43
CA HIS A 97 12.57 1.11 -1.72
C HIS A 97 12.25 2.60 -1.77
N LEU A 98 11.79 3.12 -2.92
CA LEU A 98 11.35 4.51 -3.04
C LEU A 98 10.17 4.81 -2.10
N TRP A 99 9.17 3.92 -2.05
CA TRP A 99 8.07 4.01 -1.10
C TRP A 99 8.57 3.98 0.35
N VAL A 100 9.55 3.13 0.69
CA VAL A 100 10.16 3.10 2.04
C VAL A 100 10.81 4.43 2.39
N THR A 101 11.63 4.98 1.48
CA THR A 101 12.30 6.28 1.68
C THR A 101 11.29 7.39 1.92
N ARG A 102 10.31 7.55 1.04
CA ARG A 102 9.24 8.56 1.17
C ARG A 102 8.47 8.37 2.47
N SER A 103 8.15 7.14 2.84
CA SER A 103 7.43 6.82 4.08
C SER A 103 8.22 7.27 5.31
N ARG A 104 9.53 7.02 5.34
CA ARG A 104 10.39 7.49 6.43
C ARG A 104 10.47 9.02 6.49
N GLU A 105 10.56 9.68 5.34
CA GLU A 105 10.56 11.16 5.27
C GLU A 105 9.26 11.75 5.82
N LEU A 106 8.11 11.15 5.47
CA LEU A 106 6.81 11.57 6.00
C LEU A 106 6.70 11.32 7.51
N LEU A 107 7.19 10.18 8.01
CA LEU A 107 7.20 9.89 9.45
C LEU A 107 8.04 10.89 10.26
N LEU A 108 9.07 11.48 9.64
CA LEU A 108 9.94 12.50 10.23
C LEU A 108 9.35 13.91 10.09
N ASN A 109 8.62 14.19 9.01
CA ASN A 109 8.03 15.50 8.71
C ASN A 109 6.53 15.34 8.37
N PRO A 110 5.65 15.01 9.35
CA PRO A 110 4.22 14.80 9.10
C PRO A 110 3.50 15.99 8.44
N GLU A 111 4.02 17.20 8.60
CA GLU A 111 3.52 18.43 7.99
C GLU A 111 3.69 18.47 6.47
N SER A 112 4.51 17.59 5.89
CA SER A 112 4.68 17.44 4.44
C SER A 112 3.61 16.56 3.79
N PHE A 113 2.62 16.07 4.56
CA PHE A 113 1.54 15.24 4.06
C PHE A 113 0.71 15.96 2.98
N GLU A 114 0.62 15.37 1.80
CA GLU A 114 -0.24 15.80 0.70
C GLU A 114 -1.24 14.69 0.33
N TYR A 115 -2.54 15.01 0.37
CA TYR A 115 -3.59 13.97 0.23
C TYR A 115 -3.54 13.26 -1.11
N ASP A 116 -3.36 13.99 -2.21
CA ASP A 116 -3.38 13.41 -3.56
C ASP A 116 -2.18 12.48 -3.79
N GLU A 117 -1.04 12.84 -3.22
CA GLU A 117 0.20 12.06 -3.28
C GLU A 117 0.09 10.73 -2.53
N TRP A 118 -0.41 10.78 -1.30
CA TRP A 118 -0.39 9.64 -0.37
C TRP A 118 -1.64 8.78 -0.43
N CYS A 119 -2.81 9.39 -0.63
CA CYS A 119 -4.09 8.69 -0.54
C CYS A 119 -4.77 8.52 -1.91
N ALA A 120 -4.59 9.45 -2.86
CA ALA A 120 -5.22 9.33 -4.19
C ALA A 120 -4.36 8.57 -5.23
N GLY A 121 -3.16 8.12 -4.84
CA GLY A 121 -2.31 7.22 -5.63
C GLY A 121 -1.32 7.91 -6.59
N ASP A 122 -1.09 9.21 -6.48
CA ASP A 122 -0.17 9.91 -7.39
C ASP A 122 1.29 9.46 -7.25
N LEU A 123 1.76 9.18 -6.03
CA LEU A 123 3.12 8.68 -5.81
C LEU A 123 3.34 7.28 -6.40
N ALA A 124 2.29 6.45 -6.41
CA ALA A 124 2.32 5.11 -6.99
C ALA A 124 2.21 5.13 -8.52
N ARG A 125 1.55 6.13 -9.12
CA ARG A 125 1.50 6.28 -10.60
C ARG A 125 2.75 6.92 -11.20
N ASN A 126 3.49 7.70 -10.43
CA ASN A 126 4.59 8.53 -10.94
C ASN A 126 6.01 8.05 -10.59
N TYR A 127 6.20 6.87 -9.98
CA TYR A 127 7.54 6.38 -9.58
C TYR A 127 8.55 6.26 -10.75
N GLY A 128 8.08 6.12 -11.99
CA GLY A 128 8.93 6.01 -13.18
C GLY A 128 9.36 7.34 -13.81
N ARG A 129 8.89 8.49 -13.30
CA ARG A 129 9.23 9.82 -13.83
C ARG A 129 10.39 10.51 -13.10
N GLU A 130 10.86 9.91 -12.02
CA GLU A 130 11.91 10.45 -11.14
C GLU A 130 13.26 9.69 -11.27
N ALA A 131 13.29 8.65 -12.12
CA ALA A 131 14.49 7.87 -12.45
C ALA A 131 15.08 8.32 -13.80
#